data_AF-A0A2E4CR28-F1
#
_entry.id   AF-A0A2E4CR28-F1
#
_cell.length_a   1.000
_cell.length_b   1.000
_cell.length_c   1.000
_cell.angle_alpha   90.00
_cell.angle_beta   90.00
_cell.angle_gamma   90.00
#
_symmetry.space_group_name_H-M   'P 1'
#
loop_
_entity.id
_entity.type
_entity.pdbx_description
1 polymer ?
#
loop_
_entity_poly.entity_id
_entity_poly.type
_entity_poly.pdbx_seq_one_letter_code
_entity_poly.pdbx_strand_id
1 'polypeptide(L)'
;MAATPNENRKGGGGNATTSGIQFQAGVGALFAARLLAEAKLDDLLGLADAHIRSIRFETNAPVDDILIETDQGGFVAIQAKTSISLGSKLNSVLGSVVDQFVRYWLVTREGDDIEPWARPLDKSRDRLLLVHGPGSGSGIARLAVALTGARPDGPTGKVRDRFEQLVGEAFVANGIEATSADIAALVDVIRVIELDPMGR
;
A
#
# COMPACT_ATOMS: atom_id res chain seq x y z
N MET A 1 16.16 -52.16 10.86
CA MET A 1 14.92 -51.35 10.90
C MET A 1 15.32 -49.99 11.48
N ALA A 2 15.68 -49.01 10.66
CA ALA A 2 14.85 -48.11 9.85
C ALA A 2 14.21 -46.97 10.70
N ALA A 3 14.40 -45.74 10.20
CA ALA A 3 14.19 -44.40 10.79
C ALA A 3 12.69 -44.07 11.13
N THR A 4 12.28 -42.96 11.76
CA THR A 4 12.70 -41.53 11.69
C THR A 4 11.92 -40.71 12.75
N PRO A 5 12.42 -39.60 13.29
CA PRO A 5 11.58 -38.51 13.79
C PRO A 5 11.23 -37.54 12.64
N ASN A 6 9.95 -37.25 12.42
CA ASN A 6 9.49 -36.27 11.42
C ASN A 6 9.35 -34.89 12.07
N GLU A 7 10.42 -34.10 12.06
CA GLU A 7 10.34 -32.66 12.33
C GLU A 7 9.86 -31.95 11.05
N ASN A 8 8.60 -31.51 11.05
CA ASN A 8 8.08 -30.51 10.11
C ASN A 8 8.78 -29.16 10.35
N ARG A 9 10.03 -29.00 9.91
CA ARG A 9 10.62 -27.68 9.70
C ARG A 9 10.04 -27.09 8.42
N LYS A 10 9.11 -26.14 8.56
CA LYS A 10 8.78 -25.18 7.50
C LYS A 10 10.04 -24.36 7.23
N GLY A 11 10.82 -24.77 6.24
CA GLY A 11 11.96 -23.98 5.76
C GLY A 11 11.46 -22.65 5.20
N GLY A 12 11.82 -21.55 5.87
CA GLY A 12 11.62 -20.21 5.34
C GLY A 12 12.39 -20.08 4.02
N GLY A 13 11.69 -19.67 2.95
CA GLY A 13 12.25 -19.48 1.62
C GLY A 13 13.24 -18.32 1.59
N GLY A 14 14.49 -18.57 2.00
CA GLY A 14 15.53 -17.56 2.23
C GLY A 14 15.72 -16.56 1.09
N ASN A 15 15.61 -16.98 -0.17
CA ASN A 15 15.82 -16.08 -1.32
C ASN A 15 14.64 -15.13 -1.57
N ALA A 16 13.40 -15.62 -1.41
CA ALA A 16 12.20 -14.80 -1.63
C ALA A 16 12.03 -13.77 -0.49
N THR A 17 12.25 -14.19 0.76
CA THR A 17 12.22 -13.31 1.93
C THR A 17 13.32 -12.24 1.83
N THR A 18 14.55 -12.62 1.47
CA THR A 18 15.66 -11.65 1.29
C THR A 18 15.34 -10.64 0.20
N SER A 19 14.77 -11.09 -0.92
CA SER A 19 14.41 -10.20 -2.04
C SER A 19 13.32 -9.19 -1.66
N GLY A 20 12.32 -9.61 -0.87
CA GLY A 20 11.27 -8.73 -0.36
C GLY A 20 11.81 -7.64 0.56
N ILE A 21 12.63 -8.03 1.55
CA ILE A 21 13.26 -7.11 2.50
C ILE A 21 14.16 -6.10 1.78
N GLN A 22 14.98 -6.56 0.83
CA GLN A 22 15.84 -5.66 0.04
C GLN A 22 15.03 -4.66 -0.78
N PHE A 23 13.90 -5.07 -1.34
CA PHE A 23 13.02 -4.17 -2.09
C PHE A 23 12.41 -3.11 -1.18
N GLN A 24 11.85 -3.49 -0.03
CA GLN A 24 11.33 -2.55 0.98
C GLN A 24 12.41 -1.56 1.43
N ALA A 25 13.62 -2.06 1.75
CA ALA A 25 14.75 -1.20 2.11
C ALA A 25 15.13 -0.24 0.98
N GLY A 26 15.10 -0.69 -0.28
CA GLY A 26 15.33 0.14 -1.45
C GLY A 26 14.28 1.22 -1.66
N VAL A 27 12.99 0.89 -1.49
CA VAL A 27 11.89 1.86 -1.49
C VAL A 27 12.11 2.90 -0.39
N GLY A 28 12.44 2.46 0.82
CA GLY A 28 12.78 3.33 1.93
C GLY A 28 13.95 4.26 1.64
N ALA A 29 15.04 3.72 1.08
CA ALA A 29 16.22 4.50 0.71
C ALA A 29 15.88 5.58 -0.33
N LEU A 30 15.00 5.28 -1.28
CA LEU A 30 14.54 6.25 -2.28
C LEU A 30 13.75 7.40 -1.64
N PHE A 31 12.86 7.12 -0.69
CA PHE A 31 12.15 8.17 0.04
C PHE A 31 13.09 8.92 1.00
N ALA A 32 14.06 8.25 1.63
CA ALA A 32 15.08 8.91 2.44
C ALA A 32 15.98 9.84 1.61
N ALA A 33 16.33 9.47 0.38
CA ALA A 33 17.04 10.35 -0.53
C ALA A 33 16.21 11.60 -0.88
N ARG A 34 14.90 11.46 -1.06
CA ARG A 34 13.98 12.60 -1.27
C ARG A 34 13.88 13.50 -0.04
N LEU A 35 13.84 12.92 1.17
CA LEU A 35 13.90 13.67 2.43
C LEU A 35 15.15 14.54 2.47
N LEU A 36 16.32 13.95 2.22
CA LEU A 36 17.61 14.66 2.24
C LEU A 36 17.74 15.71 1.14
N ALA A 37 17.10 15.49 0.00
CA ALA A 37 17.09 16.42 -1.12
C ALA A 37 16.00 17.51 -1.00
N GLU A 38 15.18 17.48 0.05
CA GLU A 38 13.99 18.32 0.20
C GLU A 38 13.12 18.30 -1.08
N ALA A 39 12.98 17.11 -1.67
CA ALA A 39 12.21 16.94 -2.89
C ALA A 39 10.71 16.93 -2.55
N LYS A 40 9.93 17.66 -3.34
CA LYS A 40 8.47 17.64 -3.27
C LYS A 40 7.92 16.24 -3.58
N LEU A 41 6.84 15.87 -2.91
CA LEU A 41 6.10 14.63 -3.17
C LEU A 41 5.04 14.77 -4.27
N ASP A 42 4.80 15.97 -4.81
CA ASP A 42 3.75 16.21 -5.82
C ASP A 42 3.88 15.30 -7.04
N ASP A 43 5.06 15.26 -7.63
CA ASP A 43 5.33 14.51 -8.86
C ASP A 43 5.07 13.01 -8.72
N LEU A 44 5.11 12.49 -7.49
CA LEU A 44 4.94 11.07 -7.20
C LEU A 44 3.54 10.73 -6.68
N LEU A 45 2.95 11.61 -5.86
CA LEU A 45 1.77 11.30 -5.05
C LEU A 45 0.63 12.31 -5.20
N GLY A 46 0.83 13.41 -5.93
CA GLY A 46 -0.13 14.51 -6.07
C GLY A 46 -0.47 15.13 -4.72
N LEU A 47 0.56 15.45 -3.93
CA LEU A 47 0.46 16.02 -2.58
C LEU A 47 0.92 17.49 -2.52
N ALA A 48 0.84 18.21 -3.64
CA ALA A 48 1.25 19.62 -3.75
C ALA A 48 2.68 19.83 -3.19
N ASP A 49 2.92 20.93 -2.49
CA ASP A 49 4.24 21.30 -1.98
C ASP A 49 4.68 20.51 -0.72
N ALA A 50 4.13 19.31 -0.49
CA ALA A 50 4.50 18.49 0.67
C ALA A 50 5.93 17.93 0.54
N HIS A 51 6.72 18.13 1.60
CA HIS A 51 8.03 17.52 1.79
C HIS A 51 7.97 16.45 2.87
N ILE A 52 8.88 15.48 2.79
CA ILE A 52 9.03 14.47 3.84
C ILE A 52 9.61 15.15 5.08
N ARG A 53 9.03 14.89 6.25
CA ARG A 53 9.55 15.33 7.56
C ARG A 53 10.21 14.17 8.31
N SER A 54 9.57 13.01 8.30
CA SER A 54 10.07 11.82 8.99
C SER A 54 9.69 10.54 8.23
N ILE A 55 10.48 9.48 8.43
CA ILE A 55 10.26 8.15 7.86
C ILE A 55 10.38 7.14 8.98
N ARG A 56 9.37 6.27 9.12
CA ARG A 56 9.33 5.13 10.04
C ARG A 56 9.27 3.84 9.23
N PHE A 57 10.01 2.83 9.66
CA PHE A 57 10.03 1.48 9.09
C PHE A 57 9.46 0.49 10.10
N GLU A 58 8.90 -0.64 9.63
CA GLU A 58 8.38 -1.72 10.50
C GLU A 58 7.42 -1.15 11.55
N THR A 59 6.33 -0.54 11.07
CA THR A 59 5.48 0.31 11.91
C THR A 59 4.43 -0.50 12.64
N ASN A 60 3.94 0.02 13.77
CA ASN A 60 2.80 -0.56 14.47
C ASN A 60 1.45 -0.20 13.82
N ALA A 61 1.46 0.60 12.74
CA ALA A 61 0.25 0.90 11.99
C ALA A 61 -0.16 -0.33 11.16
N PRO A 62 -1.43 -0.47 10.76
CA PRO A 62 -1.88 -1.63 9.98
C PRO A 62 -1.19 -1.85 8.61
N VAL A 63 -0.45 -0.84 8.14
CA VAL A 63 0.43 -0.93 6.97
C VAL A 63 1.87 -1.02 7.49
N ASP A 64 2.47 -2.19 7.33
CA ASP A 64 3.64 -2.60 8.12
C ASP A 64 4.96 -2.04 7.58
N ASP A 65 5.07 -1.78 6.27
CA ASP A 65 6.40 -1.62 5.64
C ASP A 65 7.05 -0.26 5.94
N ILE A 66 6.40 0.87 5.58
CA ILE A 66 6.95 2.24 5.75
C ILE A 66 5.82 3.24 6.02
N LEU A 67 6.03 4.16 6.96
CA LEU A 67 5.15 5.33 7.19
C LEU A 67 5.96 6.62 7.09
N ILE A 68 5.48 7.52 6.23
CA ILE A 68 6.06 8.86 6.04
C ILE A 68 5.15 9.89 6.68
N GLU A 69 5.74 10.85 7.39
CA GLU A 69 5.09 12.09 7.80
C GLU A 69 5.55 13.23 6.89
N THR A 70 4.63 14.10 6.49
CA THR A 70 4.94 15.29 5.68
C THR A 70 4.94 16.58 6.49
N ASP A 71 5.60 17.60 5.96
CA ASP A 71 5.63 18.93 6.55
C ASP A 71 4.24 19.62 6.62
N GLN A 72 3.31 19.20 5.75
CA GLN A 72 1.90 19.63 5.74
C GLN A 72 1.01 18.85 6.72
N GLY A 73 1.60 18.05 7.62
CA GLY A 73 0.87 17.27 8.63
C GLY A 73 0.09 16.08 8.06
N GLY A 74 0.47 15.64 6.86
CA GLY A 74 -0.08 14.45 6.19
C GLY A 74 0.75 13.19 6.43
N PHE A 75 0.18 12.04 6.12
CA PHE A 75 0.83 10.74 6.24
C PHE A 75 0.73 9.92 4.96
N VAL A 76 1.84 9.27 4.59
CA VAL A 76 1.87 8.30 3.50
C VAL A 76 2.23 6.93 4.06
N ALA A 77 1.27 6.03 4.12
CA ALA A 77 1.46 4.65 4.55
C ALA A 77 1.73 3.78 3.32
N ILE A 78 2.87 3.10 3.29
CA ILE A 78 3.39 2.42 2.10
C ILE A 78 3.43 0.93 2.33
N GLN A 79 2.92 0.17 1.35
CA GLN A 79 3.12 -1.26 1.23
C GLN A 79 3.95 -1.55 -0.03
N ALA A 80 5.06 -2.27 0.12
CA ALA A 80 6.01 -2.59 -0.92
C ALA A 80 5.93 -4.08 -1.31
N LYS A 81 5.84 -4.35 -2.62
CA LYS A 81 5.87 -5.73 -3.16
C LYS A 81 6.79 -5.82 -4.37
N THR A 82 7.72 -6.77 -4.37
CA THR A 82 8.64 -7.01 -5.50
C THR A 82 7.91 -7.34 -6.81
N SER A 83 6.83 -8.11 -6.71
CA SER A 83 5.93 -8.44 -7.82
C SER A 83 4.52 -8.62 -7.28
N ILE A 84 3.54 -8.11 -8.01
CA ILE A 84 2.12 -8.28 -7.72
C ILE A 84 1.33 -8.40 -9.02
N SER A 85 0.20 -9.09 -8.96
CA SER A 85 -0.73 -9.23 -10.08
C SER A 85 -2.11 -8.75 -9.67
N LEU A 86 -2.94 -8.40 -10.66
CA LEU A 86 -4.32 -8.00 -10.45
C LEU A 86 -5.15 -9.23 -10.03
N GLY A 87 -4.96 -9.62 -8.77
CA GLY A 87 -5.71 -10.68 -8.11
C GLY A 87 -7.12 -10.23 -7.80
N SER A 88 -8.04 -11.19 -7.80
CA SER A 88 -9.47 -10.92 -7.65
C SER A 88 -10.05 -11.57 -6.39
N LYS A 89 -9.19 -12.02 -5.48
CA LYS A 89 -9.56 -12.73 -4.26
C LYS A 89 -8.85 -12.08 -3.08
N LEU A 90 -9.52 -12.01 -1.95
CA LEU A 90 -8.95 -11.54 -0.68
C LEU A 90 -7.65 -12.26 -0.28
N ASN A 91 -7.54 -13.56 -0.57
CA ASN A 91 -6.34 -14.34 -0.26
C ASN A 91 -5.18 -14.17 -1.27
N SER A 92 -5.32 -13.28 -2.25
CA SER A 92 -4.23 -12.91 -3.16
C SER A 92 -3.30 -11.88 -2.51
N VAL A 93 -2.11 -11.66 -3.08
CA VAL A 93 -1.19 -10.62 -2.61
C VAL A 93 -1.86 -9.25 -2.62
N LEU A 94 -2.58 -8.90 -3.70
CA LEU A 94 -3.34 -7.64 -3.76
C LEU A 94 -4.46 -7.59 -2.74
N GLY A 95 -5.18 -8.70 -2.52
CA GLY A 95 -6.21 -8.80 -1.49
C GLY A 95 -5.67 -8.53 -0.09
N SER A 96 -4.48 -9.04 0.23
CA SER A 96 -3.80 -8.77 1.51
C SER A 96 -3.41 -7.29 1.66
N VAL A 97 -2.94 -6.63 0.60
CA VAL A 97 -2.65 -5.18 0.65
C VAL A 97 -3.94 -4.38 0.88
N VAL A 98 -5.02 -4.74 0.17
CA VAL A 98 -6.32 -4.09 0.32
C VAL A 98 -6.87 -4.27 1.74
N ASP A 99 -6.73 -5.46 2.32
CA ASP A 99 -7.10 -5.71 3.73
C ASP A 99 -6.32 -4.80 4.69
N GLN A 100 -5.01 -4.68 4.53
CA GLN A 100 -4.18 -3.75 5.33
C GLN A 100 -4.65 -2.30 5.19
N PHE A 101 -4.97 -1.85 3.97
CA PHE A 101 -5.50 -0.49 3.73
C PHE A 101 -6.87 -0.27 4.36
N VAL A 102 -7.78 -1.25 4.31
CA VAL A 102 -9.07 -1.19 5.00
C VAL A 102 -8.88 -1.13 6.51
N ARG A 103 -7.99 -1.94 7.08
CA ARG A 103 -7.69 -1.90 8.52
C ARG A 103 -7.10 -0.56 8.94
N TYR A 104 -6.22 0.03 8.12
CA TYR A 104 -5.70 1.38 8.33
C TYR A 104 -6.82 2.43 8.31
N TRP A 105 -7.72 2.35 7.32
CA TRP A 105 -8.90 3.22 7.24
C TRP A 105 -9.80 3.13 8.49
N LEU A 106 -10.03 1.92 8.99
CA LEU A 106 -10.89 1.71 10.16
C LEU A 106 -10.27 2.32 11.42
N VAL A 107 -8.97 2.06 11.68
CA VAL A 107 -8.25 2.65 12.82
C VAL A 107 -8.22 4.17 12.74
N THR A 108 -7.93 4.73 11.56
CA THR A 108 -7.89 6.18 11.37
C THR A 108 -9.27 6.84 11.52
N ARG A 109 -10.35 6.16 11.16
CA ARG A 109 -11.72 6.67 11.34
C ARG A 109 -12.14 6.73 12.80
N GLU A 110 -11.74 5.75 13.60
CA GLU A 110 -11.98 5.74 15.05
C GLU A 110 -11.16 6.82 15.75
N GLY A 111 -9.91 7.00 15.29
CA GLY A 111 -8.97 7.96 15.83
C GLY A 111 -8.26 7.45 17.08
N ASP A 112 -7.04 7.93 17.31
CA ASP A 112 -6.27 7.74 18.53
C ASP A 112 -5.47 9.02 18.81
N ASP A 113 -5.47 9.48 20.06
CA ASP A 113 -4.74 10.66 20.50
C ASP A 113 -3.24 10.38 20.70
N ILE A 114 -2.83 9.10 20.71
CA ILE A 114 -1.44 8.69 20.92
C ILE A 114 -0.63 8.77 19.64
N GLU A 115 -1.17 8.24 18.55
CA GLU A 115 -0.48 8.13 17.27
C GLU A 115 -0.95 9.21 16.29
N PRO A 116 -0.11 10.18 15.88
CA PRO A 116 -0.54 11.31 15.05
C PRO A 116 -1.15 10.94 13.69
N TRP A 117 -0.87 9.73 13.19
CA TRP A 117 -1.41 9.21 11.94
C TRP A 117 -2.79 8.59 12.12
N ALA A 118 -3.17 8.19 13.34
CA ALA A 118 -4.44 7.57 13.68
C ALA A 118 -5.52 8.66 13.81
N ARG A 119 -5.81 9.33 12.70
CA ARG A 119 -6.86 10.34 12.58
C ARG A 119 -7.54 10.18 11.22
N PRO A 120 -8.77 10.66 11.02
CA PRO A 120 -9.46 10.51 9.75
C PRO A 120 -8.59 10.96 8.57
N LEU A 121 -8.55 10.13 7.53
CA LEU A 121 -7.75 10.40 6.33
C LEU A 121 -8.28 11.62 5.58
N ASP A 122 -7.35 12.46 5.16
CA ASP A 122 -7.60 13.66 4.36
C ASP A 122 -6.91 13.51 3.01
N LYS A 123 -7.71 13.42 1.95
CA LYS A 123 -7.23 13.23 0.57
C LYS A 123 -6.35 14.37 0.04
N SER A 124 -6.29 15.52 0.68
CA SER A 124 -5.36 16.58 0.28
C SER A 124 -3.94 16.34 0.79
N ARG A 125 -3.75 15.54 1.84
CA ARG A 125 -2.46 15.38 2.52
C ARG A 125 -2.04 13.93 2.83
N ASP A 126 -2.96 12.98 2.79
CA ASP A 126 -2.71 11.58 3.16
C ASP A 126 -2.78 10.64 1.95
N ARG A 127 -1.96 9.59 1.94
CA ARG A 127 -1.98 8.55 0.90
C ARG A 127 -1.77 7.16 1.48
N LEU A 128 -2.46 6.19 0.90
CA LEU A 128 -2.14 4.77 1.05
C LEU A 128 -1.47 4.31 -0.24
N LEU A 129 -0.20 3.96 -0.17
CA LEU A 129 0.64 3.75 -1.34
C LEU A 129 1.00 2.28 -1.50
N LEU A 130 0.60 1.66 -2.60
CA LEU A 130 1.18 0.40 -3.04
C LEU A 130 2.35 0.68 -3.98
N VAL A 131 3.56 0.33 -3.55
CA VAL A 131 4.75 0.31 -4.39
C VAL A 131 4.97 -1.10 -4.91
N HIS A 132 5.12 -1.24 -6.22
CA HIS A 132 5.44 -2.52 -6.84
C HIS A 132 6.70 -2.46 -7.72
N GLY A 133 7.38 -3.59 -7.84
CA GLY A 133 8.53 -3.72 -8.74
C GLY A 133 8.12 -3.96 -10.20
N PRO A 134 9.08 -3.84 -11.14
CA PRO A 134 8.85 -4.01 -12.59
C PRO A 134 8.44 -5.43 -12.99
N GLY A 135 8.64 -6.42 -12.12
CA GLY A 135 8.16 -7.80 -12.31
C GLY A 135 6.66 -7.99 -12.10
N SER A 136 5.88 -6.92 -11.99
CA SER A 136 4.44 -6.97 -11.73
C SER A 136 3.64 -7.14 -13.02
N GLY A 137 2.46 -7.76 -12.94
CA GLY A 137 1.62 -7.98 -14.11
C GLY A 137 1.05 -6.67 -14.66
N SER A 138 0.87 -6.57 -15.99
CA SER A 138 0.34 -5.37 -16.67
C SER A 138 -1.02 -4.87 -16.15
N GLY A 139 -1.79 -5.74 -15.49
CA GLY A 139 -3.02 -5.36 -14.79
C GLY A 139 -2.81 -4.38 -13.63
N ILE A 140 -1.65 -4.41 -12.98
CA ILE A 140 -1.31 -3.49 -11.88
C ILE A 140 -0.98 -2.09 -12.41
N ALA A 141 -0.24 -1.99 -13.52
CA ALA A 141 -0.04 -0.71 -14.20
C ALA A 141 -1.37 -0.10 -14.65
N ARG A 142 -2.30 -0.91 -15.16
CA ARG A 142 -3.66 -0.44 -15.49
C ARG A 142 -4.44 0.00 -14.25
N LEU A 143 -4.27 -0.69 -13.11
CA LEU A 143 -4.87 -0.28 -11.84
C LEU A 143 -4.34 1.09 -11.41
N ALA A 144 -3.04 1.35 -11.50
CA ALA A 144 -2.46 2.66 -11.18
C ALA A 144 -3.15 3.80 -11.96
N VAL A 145 -3.34 3.61 -13.27
CA VAL A 145 -4.10 4.55 -14.09
C VAL A 145 -5.56 4.63 -13.65
N ALA A 146 -6.19 3.49 -13.31
CA ALA A 146 -7.59 3.44 -12.95
C ALA A 146 -7.95 4.18 -11.64
N LEU A 147 -6.98 4.29 -10.73
CA LEU A 147 -7.15 4.96 -9.43
C LEU A 147 -6.78 6.45 -9.48
N THR A 148 -6.36 6.97 -10.63
CA THR A 148 -5.91 8.38 -10.76
C THR A 148 -7.04 9.25 -11.33
N GLY A 149 -7.39 10.33 -10.63
CA GLY A 149 -8.30 11.35 -11.14
C GLY A 149 -9.76 10.89 -11.25
N ALA A 150 -10.45 11.37 -12.29
CA ALA A 150 -11.85 11.04 -12.53
C ALA A 150 -12.02 9.55 -12.87
N ARG A 151 -13.18 8.97 -12.50
CA ARG A 151 -13.51 7.57 -12.79
C ARG A 151 -13.38 7.32 -14.31
N PRO A 152 -12.50 6.41 -14.74
CA PRO A 152 -12.32 6.14 -16.16
C PRO A 152 -13.43 5.22 -16.68
N ASP A 153 -13.77 5.38 -17.95
CA ASP A 153 -14.71 4.48 -18.64
C ASP A 153 -14.00 3.23 -19.22
N GLY A 154 -14.80 2.30 -19.75
CA GLY A 154 -14.30 1.19 -20.56
C GLY A 154 -13.47 0.16 -19.78
N PRO A 155 -12.43 -0.44 -20.40
CA PRO A 155 -11.63 -1.48 -19.77
C PRO A 155 -10.91 -1.05 -18.48
N THR A 156 -10.49 0.22 -18.40
CA THR A 156 -9.84 0.77 -17.20
C THR A 156 -10.86 0.97 -16.07
N GLY A 157 -12.08 1.43 -16.41
CA GLY A 157 -13.21 1.48 -15.47
C GLY A 157 -13.49 0.11 -14.85
N LYS A 158 -13.55 -0.95 -15.66
CA LYS A 158 -13.74 -2.33 -15.17
C LYS A 158 -12.66 -2.79 -14.20
N VAL A 159 -11.41 -2.33 -14.35
CA VAL A 159 -10.34 -2.62 -13.38
C VAL A 159 -10.60 -1.92 -12.06
N ARG A 160 -11.02 -0.66 -12.08
CA ARG A 160 -11.43 0.07 -10.87
C ARG A 160 -12.63 -0.60 -10.21
N ASP A 161 -13.66 -0.97 -10.95
CA ASP A 161 -14.85 -1.65 -10.42
C ASP A 161 -14.47 -2.93 -9.67
N ARG A 162 -13.55 -3.72 -10.25
CA ARG A 162 -13.08 -4.96 -9.62
C ARG A 162 -12.26 -4.68 -8.36
N PHE A 163 -11.48 -3.61 -8.34
CA PHE A 163 -10.73 -3.18 -7.17
C PHE A 163 -11.67 -2.67 -6.06
N GLU A 164 -12.66 -1.83 -6.39
CA GLU A 164 -13.70 -1.36 -5.48
C GLU A 164 -14.48 -2.53 -4.87
N GLN A 165 -14.79 -3.57 -5.67
CA GLN A 165 -15.39 -4.80 -5.15
C GLN A 165 -14.48 -5.51 -4.15
N LEU A 166 -13.18 -5.64 -4.44
CA LEU A 166 -12.21 -6.25 -3.52
C LEU A 166 -12.09 -5.46 -2.20
N VAL A 167 -12.16 -4.13 -2.26
CA VAL A 167 -12.22 -3.25 -1.09
C VAL A 167 -13.48 -3.51 -0.27
N GLY A 168 -14.65 -3.61 -0.93
CA GLY A 168 -15.90 -3.96 -0.26
C GLY A 168 -15.86 -5.33 0.41
N GLU A 169 -15.29 -6.34 -0.27
CA GLU A 169 -15.07 -7.67 0.30
C GLU A 169 -14.15 -7.60 1.55
N ALA A 170 -13.12 -6.76 1.53
CA ALA A 170 -12.22 -6.55 2.68
C ALA A 170 -12.88 -5.84 3.86
N PHE A 171 -13.77 -4.88 3.64
CA PHE A 171 -14.59 -4.31 4.71
C PHE A 171 -15.45 -5.37 5.40
N VAL A 172 -16.13 -6.20 4.60
CA VAL A 172 -16.95 -7.31 5.13
C VAL A 172 -16.10 -8.30 5.93
N ALA A 173 -14.89 -8.62 5.45
CA ALA A 173 -13.95 -9.49 6.16
C ALA A 173 -13.51 -8.92 7.52
N ASN A 174 -13.52 -7.59 7.67
CA ASN A 174 -13.24 -6.88 8.92
C ASN A 174 -14.52 -6.55 9.72
N GLY A 175 -15.66 -7.17 9.39
CA GLY A 175 -16.91 -7.06 10.14
C GLY A 175 -17.69 -5.75 9.92
N ILE A 176 -17.34 -4.98 8.88
CA ILE A 176 -17.98 -3.69 8.57
C ILE A 176 -18.67 -3.79 7.21
N GLU A 177 -19.94 -3.39 7.14
CA GLU A 177 -20.62 -3.19 5.86
C GLU A 177 -20.39 -1.74 5.41
N ALA A 178 -19.43 -1.54 4.50
CA ALA A 178 -19.07 -0.22 4.00
C ALA A 178 -20.08 0.29 2.97
N THR A 179 -20.40 1.59 3.04
CA THR A 179 -21.20 2.24 2.00
C THR A 179 -20.36 2.45 0.74
N SER A 180 -21.00 2.70 -0.40
CA SER A 180 -20.28 3.09 -1.63
C SER A 180 -19.46 4.38 -1.44
N ALA A 181 -19.88 5.27 -0.53
CA ALA A 181 -19.15 6.48 -0.19
C ALA A 181 -17.86 6.17 0.61
N ASP A 182 -17.91 5.23 1.55
CA ASP A 182 -16.72 4.77 2.29
C ASP A 182 -15.69 4.15 1.34
N ILE A 183 -16.14 3.29 0.43
CA ILE A 183 -15.27 2.65 -0.57
C ILE A 183 -14.65 3.70 -1.47
N ALA A 184 -15.44 4.65 -1.99
CA ALA A 184 -14.94 5.71 -2.84
C ALA A 184 -13.91 6.60 -2.11
N ALA A 185 -14.17 6.95 -0.85
CA ALA A 185 -13.28 7.78 -0.05
C ALA A 185 -11.94 7.09 0.25
N LEU A 186 -11.95 5.78 0.55
CA LEU A 186 -10.74 4.98 0.69
C LEU A 186 -9.98 4.88 -0.64
N VAL A 187 -10.68 4.63 -1.75
CA VAL A 187 -10.05 4.55 -3.08
C VAL A 187 -9.38 5.86 -3.48
N ASP A 188 -9.98 7.01 -3.17
CA ASP A 188 -9.45 8.33 -3.53
C ASP A 188 -8.08 8.65 -2.90
N VAL A 189 -7.76 8.04 -1.75
CA VAL A 189 -6.46 8.19 -1.07
C VAL A 189 -5.44 7.12 -1.48
N ILE A 190 -5.85 6.08 -2.22
CA ILE A 190 -4.94 5.02 -2.66
C ILE A 190 -4.16 5.46 -3.90
N ARG A 191 -2.86 5.18 -3.93
CA ARG A 191 -2.01 5.29 -5.11
C ARG A 191 -1.25 4.00 -5.33
N VAL A 192 -0.97 3.70 -6.59
CA VAL A 192 -0.17 2.54 -6.99
C VAL A 192 0.95 3.07 -7.88
N ILE A 193 2.19 2.76 -7.54
CA ILE A 193 3.35 3.20 -8.31
C ILE A 193 4.30 2.02 -8.56
N GLU A 194 4.89 2.03 -9.75
CA GLU A 194 6.02 1.16 -10.06
C GLU A 194 7.32 1.86 -9.65
N LEU A 195 8.18 1.15 -8.92
CA LEU A 195 9.54 1.60 -8.63
C LEU A 195 10.52 0.45 -8.82
N ASP A 196 11.68 0.78 -9.37
CA ASP A 196 12.83 -0.11 -9.41
C ASP A 196 14.00 0.51 -8.62
N PRO A 197 13.98 0.37 -7.28
CA PRO A 197 15.03 0.95 -6.44
C PRO A 197 16.37 0.21 -6.60
N MET A 198 16.41 -0.92 -7.31
CA MET A 198 17.59 -1.77 -7.43
C MET A 198 18.21 -1.73 -8.83
N GLY A 199 17.64 -1.00 -9.80
CA GLY A 199 18.17 -0.85 -11.15
C GLY A 199 18.18 -2.15 -11.96
N ARG A 200 17.13 -2.97 -11.84
CA ARG A 200 16.97 -4.29 -12.46
C ARG A 200 16.03 -4.29 -13.66
#